data_AF-A0A928G9F5-F1
#
_entry.id   AF-A0A928G9F5-F1
#
_cell.length_a   1.000
_cell.length_b   1.000
_cell.length_c   1.000
_cell.angle_alpha   90.00
_cell.angle_beta   90.00
_cell.angle_gamma   90.00
#
_symmetry.space_group_name_H-M   'P 1'
#
loop_
_entity.id
_entity.type
_entity.pdbx_description
1 polymer ?
#
loop_
_entity_poly.entity_id
_entity_poly.type
_entity_poly.pdbx_seq_one_letter_code
_entity_poly.pdbx_strand_id
1 'polypeptide(L)'
;IGISGGLDSTLALLICIRTFDRLGLDRKGIIAITMPGFGTTRGTYINAVKLIETLGCTLKEIDIKEACRVHFKDIEHPKELHDIVYENTQARERTQILMDIANQFNGIVIGTGDLSEIALGWSTYNGDHMSMYAVNSGVPKTLVKYLVQWIADNKTDSALRTILLDIISTPVSPELLPSGENEEIEQRTEDVVGPYELHDFFLYHFIRYGATPQRILDMAILAFAGSYDETIIKHWLSVFIHRFFAQQFKRSCMTDGPKVGSVSLSPRGDWRMPSDACSKLWLDKI
;
A
#
# COMPACT_ATOMS: atom_id res chain seq x y z
N ILE A 1 8.34 3.27 11.68
CA ILE A 1 7.56 3.26 10.42
C ILE A 1 8.50 2.96 9.27
N GLY A 2 8.11 2.09 8.33
CA GLY A 2 8.88 1.83 7.11
C GLY A 2 8.56 2.88 6.03
N ILE A 3 9.59 3.48 5.41
CA ILE A 3 9.44 4.49 4.37
C ILE A 3 10.09 3.98 3.08
N SER A 4 9.25 3.72 2.08
CA SER A 4 9.68 3.24 0.76
C SER A 4 9.97 4.36 -0.23
N GLY A 5 9.55 5.60 0.07
CA GLY A 5 9.50 6.69 -0.92
C GLY A 5 8.24 6.67 -1.78
N GLY A 6 7.33 5.71 -1.56
CA GLY A 6 6.01 5.67 -2.19
C GLY A 6 4.96 6.54 -1.49
N LEU A 7 3.79 6.66 -2.13
CA LEU A 7 2.69 7.53 -1.69
C LEU A 7 2.14 7.17 -0.31
N ASP A 8 1.90 5.89 -0.01
CA ASP A 8 1.19 5.51 1.21
C ASP A 8 2.07 5.66 2.46
N SER A 9 3.33 5.26 2.35
CA SER A 9 4.31 5.47 3.42
C SER A 9 4.57 6.96 3.68
N THR A 10 4.55 7.78 2.62
CA THR A 10 4.61 9.24 2.72
C THR A 10 3.41 9.82 3.47
N LEU A 11 2.18 9.44 3.10
CA LEU A 11 0.98 9.90 3.80
C LEU A 11 1.00 9.49 5.28
N ALA A 12 1.36 8.23 5.56
CA ALA A 12 1.44 7.72 6.92
C ALA A 12 2.48 8.49 7.76
N LEU A 13 3.64 8.83 7.19
CA LEU A 13 4.65 9.65 7.87
C LEU A 13 4.13 11.07 8.15
N LEU A 14 3.44 11.70 7.19
CA LEU A 14 2.84 13.02 7.37
C LEU A 14 1.78 13.01 8.49
N ILE A 15 1.00 11.94 8.61
CA ILE A 15 0.07 11.73 9.74
C ILE A 15 0.82 11.61 11.06
N CYS A 16 1.92 10.84 11.11
CA CYS A 16 2.77 10.73 12.31
C CYS A 16 3.32 12.09 12.73
N ILE A 17 3.83 12.88 11.79
CA ILE A 17 4.33 14.23 12.03
C ILE A 17 3.25 15.13 12.64
N ARG A 18 2.07 15.16 12.03
CA ARG A 18 0.94 15.95 12.55
C ARG A 18 0.50 15.50 13.94
N THR A 19 0.60 14.21 14.22
CA THR A 19 0.27 13.65 15.54
C THR A 19 1.28 14.11 16.58
N PHE A 20 2.58 14.00 16.29
CA PHE A 20 3.65 14.47 17.18
C PHE A 20 3.55 15.98 17.44
N ASP A 21 3.35 16.78 16.39
CA ASP A 21 3.18 18.23 16.51
C ASP A 21 2.00 18.60 17.43
N ARG A 22 0.86 17.90 17.29
CA ARG A 22 -0.33 18.14 18.12
C ARG A 22 -0.14 17.74 19.57
N LEU A 23 0.68 16.72 19.83
CA LEU A 23 1.00 16.25 21.17
C LEU A 23 2.16 17.02 21.81
N GLY A 24 2.81 17.93 21.07
CA GLY A 24 4.01 18.64 21.53
C GLY A 24 5.21 17.73 21.73
N LEU A 25 5.28 16.61 21.00
CA LEU A 25 6.37 15.64 21.07
C LEU A 25 7.48 15.99 20.07
N ASP A 26 8.72 15.66 20.43
CA ASP A 26 9.86 15.80 19.52
C ASP A 26 9.73 14.80 18.36
N ARG A 27 9.75 15.32 17.12
CA ARG A 27 9.70 14.53 15.89
C ARG A 27 10.84 13.51 15.78
N LYS A 28 11.95 13.69 16.51
CA LYS A 28 13.00 12.67 16.63
C LYS A 28 12.53 11.37 17.29
N GLY A 29 11.40 11.36 17.99
CA GLY A 29 10.73 10.14 18.44
C GLY A 29 10.09 9.33 17.32
N ILE A 30 9.96 9.90 16.11
CA ILE A 30 9.53 9.15 14.91
C ILE A 30 10.76 8.46 14.31
N ILE A 31 10.84 7.15 14.49
CA ILE A 31 11.87 6.30 13.89
C ILE A 31 11.37 5.87 12.51
N ALA A 32 11.87 6.54 11.49
CA ALA A 32 11.57 6.27 10.10
C ALA A 32 12.70 5.45 9.47
N ILE A 33 12.35 4.28 8.93
CA ILE A 33 13.33 3.29 8.48
C ILE A 33 13.16 3.09 6.97
N THR A 34 14.22 3.33 6.20
CA THR A 34 14.30 2.89 4.81
C THR A 34 15.00 1.54 4.75
N MET A 35 14.44 0.60 3.98
CA MET A 35 14.87 -0.81 3.95
C MET A 35 15.10 -1.28 2.51
N PRO A 36 16.21 -0.86 1.88
CA PRO A 36 16.48 -1.16 0.47
C PRO A 36 16.62 -2.68 0.26
N GLY A 37 15.90 -3.18 -0.73
CA GLY A 37 15.94 -4.58 -1.19
C GLY A 37 16.56 -4.70 -2.58
N PHE A 38 16.27 -5.79 -3.29
CA PHE A 38 16.87 -6.03 -4.60
C PHE A 38 16.31 -5.13 -5.71
N GLY A 39 15.05 -4.70 -5.57
CA GLY A 39 14.37 -3.83 -6.55
C GLY A 39 14.37 -2.34 -6.23
N THR A 40 14.99 -1.93 -5.11
CA THR A 40 14.95 -0.52 -4.70
C THR A 40 15.76 0.35 -5.66
N THR A 41 15.06 1.28 -6.32
CA THR A 41 15.67 2.24 -7.23
C THR A 41 16.33 3.39 -6.46
N ARG A 42 17.29 4.05 -7.11
CA ARG A 42 17.96 5.23 -6.52
C ARG A 42 16.98 6.37 -6.27
N GLY A 43 15.99 6.56 -7.15
CA GLY A 43 15.00 7.63 -7.04
C GLY A 43 14.16 7.52 -5.78
N THR A 44 13.53 6.37 -5.56
CA THR A 44 12.64 6.15 -4.40
C THR A 44 13.41 6.13 -3.08
N TYR A 45 14.62 5.58 -3.08
CA TYR A 45 15.54 5.68 -1.93
C TYR A 45 15.87 7.14 -1.58
N ILE A 46 16.27 7.96 -2.55
CA ILE A 46 16.59 9.37 -2.32
C ILE A 46 15.36 10.13 -1.80
N ASN A 47 14.17 9.85 -2.34
CA ASN A 47 12.94 10.46 -1.87
C ASN A 47 12.62 10.09 -0.42
N ALA A 48 12.77 8.82 -0.05
CA ALA A 48 12.60 8.37 1.33
C ALA A 48 13.55 9.11 2.29
N VAL A 49 14.85 9.16 1.98
CA VAL A 49 15.86 9.81 2.82
C VAL A 49 15.57 11.31 2.97
N LYS A 50 15.39 12.03 1.84
CA LYS A 50 15.12 13.47 1.86
C LYS A 50 13.84 13.81 2.59
N LEU A 51 12.78 13.01 2.43
CA LEU A 51 11.51 13.21 3.12
C LEU A 51 11.71 13.10 4.65
N ILE A 52 12.39 12.05 5.11
CA ILE A 52 12.64 11.81 6.54
C ILE A 52 13.45 12.93 7.17
N GLU A 53 14.53 13.35 6.50
CA GLU A 53 15.42 14.41 6.98
C GLU A 53 14.70 15.76 7.03
N THR A 54 13.99 16.12 5.97
CA THR A 54 13.24 17.38 5.87
C THR A 54 12.16 17.48 6.95
N LEU A 55 11.53 16.36 7.29
CA LEU A 55 10.51 16.31 8.33
C LEU A 55 11.09 16.27 9.76
N GLY A 56 12.40 16.14 9.91
CA GLY A 56 13.08 16.17 11.21
C GLY A 56 12.98 14.86 12.00
N CYS A 57 12.67 13.74 11.33
CA CYS A 57 12.56 12.42 11.96
C CYS A 57 13.94 11.83 12.29
N THR A 58 13.94 10.71 13.01
CA THR A 58 15.14 9.85 13.14
C THR A 58 15.18 8.90 11.95
N LEU A 59 16.20 9.04 11.11
CA LEU A 59 16.47 8.16 9.97
C LEU A 59 17.24 6.91 10.42
N LYS A 60 16.78 5.74 9.98
CA LYS A 60 17.56 4.51 9.96
C LYS A 60 17.53 3.92 8.56
N GLU A 61 18.66 3.40 8.11
CA GLU A 61 18.78 2.63 6.89
C GLU A 61 19.21 1.21 7.25
N ILE A 62 18.49 0.22 6.74
CA ILE A 62 18.74 -1.20 7.00
C ILE A 62 18.57 -1.96 5.68
N ASP A 63 19.68 -2.27 5.00
CA ASP A 63 19.67 -3.10 3.80
C ASP A 63 19.26 -4.55 4.15
N ILE A 64 18.26 -5.09 3.45
CA ILE A 64 17.70 -6.41 3.73
C ILE A 64 18.28 -7.53 2.87
N LYS A 65 19.15 -7.22 1.91
CA LYS A 65 19.57 -8.16 0.85
C LYS A 65 20.33 -9.35 1.43
N GLU A 66 21.24 -9.12 2.38
CA GLU A 66 22.00 -10.21 3.00
C GLU A 66 21.10 -11.13 3.84
N ALA A 67 20.19 -10.56 4.64
CA ALA A 67 19.21 -11.34 5.40
C ALA A 67 18.34 -12.19 4.46
N CYS A 68 17.86 -11.61 3.36
CA CYS A 68 17.10 -12.33 2.35
C CYS A 68 17.93 -13.42 1.66
N ARG A 69 19.21 -13.17 1.32
CA ARG A 69 20.11 -14.17 0.71
C ARG A 69 20.35 -15.36 1.62
N VAL A 70 20.54 -15.11 2.92
CA VAL A 70 20.64 -16.18 3.93
C VAL A 70 19.33 -16.97 3.99
N HIS A 71 18.19 -16.29 4.08
CA HIS A 71 16.89 -16.95 4.13
C HIS A 71 16.62 -17.80 2.88
N PHE A 72 16.90 -17.27 1.68
CA PHE A 72 16.78 -18.02 0.43
C PHE A 72 17.60 -19.30 0.44
N LYS A 73 18.83 -19.24 0.96
CA LYS A 73 19.68 -20.43 1.12
C LYS A 73 19.07 -21.43 2.11
N ASP A 74 18.56 -20.95 3.25
CA ASP A 74 18.00 -21.80 4.31
C ASP A 74 16.74 -22.56 3.86
N ILE A 75 15.96 -22.00 2.95
CA ILE A 75 14.77 -22.63 2.37
C ILE A 75 15.02 -23.28 0.99
N GLU A 76 16.29 -23.34 0.56
CA GLU A 76 16.72 -23.87 -0.73
C GLU A 76 16.07 -23.17 -1.96
N HIS A 77 15.69 -21.90 -1.81
CA HIS A 77 15.11 -21.09 -2.89
C HIS A 77 16.21 -20.50 -3.78
N PRO A 78 16.20 -20.75 -5.11
CA PRO A 78 17.19 -20.15 -6.00
C PRO A 78 17.04 -18.62 -6.05
N LYS A 79 18.11 -17.89 -5.74
CA LYS A 79 18.10 -16.41 -5.76
C LYS A 79 17.75 -15.77 -7.11
N GLU A 80 17.93 -16.50 -8.21
CA GLU A 80 17.60 -16.05 -9.57
C GLU A 80 16.13 -16.36 -9.94
N LEU A 81 15.42 -17.13 -9.11
CA LEU A 81 14.00 -17.43 -9.30
C LEU A 81 13.17 -16.32 -8.65
N HIS A 82 12.79 -15.35 -9.48
CA HIS A 82 12.04 -14.16 -9.13
C HIS A 82 10.52 -14.39 -9.06
N ASP A 83 10.10 -15.31 -8.19
CA ASP A 83 8.69 -15.66 -7.99
C ASP A 83 8.10 -15.05 -6.69
N ILE A 84 6.89 -15.49 -6.34
CA ILE A 84 6.19 -15.03 -5.14
C ILE A 84 6.95 -15.31 -3.83
N VAL A 85 7.85 -16.30 -3.80
CA VAL A 85 8.69 -16.60 -2.63
C VAL A 85 9.76 -15.52 -2.49
N TYR A 86 10.39 -15.13 -3.61
CA TYR A 86 11.39 -14.06 -3.66
C TYR A 86 10.82 -12.72 -3.18
N GLU A 87 9.65 -12.34 -3.68
CA GLU A 87 8.96 -11.11 -3.31
C GLU A 87 8.50 -11.11 -1.85
N ASN A 88 7.81 -12.18 -1.40
CA ASN A 88 7.27 -12.26 -0.05
C ASN A 88 8.36 -12.35 1.03
N THR A 89 9.53 -12.93 0.73
CA THR A 89 10.66 -12.97 1.66
C THR A 89 11.09 -11.55 2.04
N GLN A 90 11.24 -10.68 1.04
CA GLN A 90 11.62 -9.29 1.26
C GLN A 90 10.54 -8.52 2.05
N ALA A 91 9.27 -8.72 1.75
CA ALA A 91 8.17 -8.06 2.47
C ALA A 91 8.08 -8.49 3.96
N ARG A 92 8.32 -9.78 4.23
CA ARG A 92 8.34 -10.34 5.60
C ARG A 92 9.56 -9.88 6.38
N GLU A 93 10.74 -9.86 5.76
CA GLU A 93 11.98 -9.38 6.40
C GLU A 93 11.84 -7.92 6.87
N ARG A 94 11.28 -7.05 6.02
CA ARG A 94 11.00 -5.65 6.41
C ARG A 94 10.06 -5.55 7.59
N THR A 95 9.03 -6.40 7.64
CA THR A 95 8.07 -6.41 8.74
C THR A 95 8.70 -6.90 10.03
N GLN A 96 9.53 -7.95 9.96
CA GLN A 96 10.29 -8.46 11.09
C GLN A 96 11.19 -7.36 11.70
N ILE A 97 11.98 -6.69 10.87
CA ILE A 97 12.83 -5.56 11.29
C ILE A 97 12.00 -4.48 11.99
N LEU A 98 10.86 -4.08 11.39
CA LEU A 98 10.01 -3.04 11.97
C LEU A 98 9.47 -3.44 13.35
N MET A 99 9.02 -4.69 13.51
CA MET A 99 8.49 -5.20 14.78
C MET A 99 9.58 -5.26 15.86
N ASP A 100 10.78 -5.75 15.51
CA ASP A 100 11.88 -5.89 16.45
C ASP A 100 12.45 -4.53 16.87
N ILE A 101 12.56 -3.59 15.93
CA ILE A 101 12.92 -2.20 16.25
C ILE A 101 11.83 -1.54 17.11
N ALA A 102 10.55 -1.80 16.85
CA ALA A 102 9.48 -1.29 17.72
C ALA A 102 9.65 -1.81 19.16
N ASN A 103 9.96 -3.09 19.35
CA ASN A 103 10.27 -3.65 20.67
C ASN A 103 11.50 -2.98 21.32
N GLN A 104 12.59 -2.81 20.56
CA GLN A 104 13.82 -2.17 21.06
C GLN A 104 13.58 -0.75 21.58
N PHE A 105 12.71 0.01 20.92
CA PHE A 105 12.43 1.40 21.27
C PHE A 105 11.15 1.57 22.09
N ASN A 106 10.51 0.48 22.51
CA ASN A 106 9.19 0.49 23.16
C ASN A 106 8.17 1.36 22.40
N GLY A 107 8.18 1.23 21.07
CA GLY A 107 7.32 1.95 20.15
C GLY A 107 6.24 1.06 19.53
N ILE A 108 5.55 1.61 18.54
CA ILE A 108 4.54 0.89 17.76
C ILE A 108 4.88 0.96 16.27
N VAL A 109 4.63 -0.12 15.54
CA VAL A 109 4.72 -0.12 14.08
C VAL A 109 3.48 0.54 13.51
N ILE A 110 3.68 1.58 12.72
CA ILE A 110 2.64 2.24 11.94
C ILE A 110 2.56 1.58 10.56
N GLY A 111 1.40 1.00 10.24
CA GLY A 111 1.11 0.39 8.96
C GLY A 111 0.70 1.43 7.92
N THR A 112 1.13 1.21 6.68
CA THR A 112 0.98 2.16 5.58
C THR A 112 -0.05 1.71 4.54
N GLY A 113 -0.49 0.45 4.58
CA GLY A 113 -1.41 -0.11 3.59
C GLY A 113 -2.74 0.63 3.53
N ASP A 114 -3.20 0.88 2.31
CA ASP A 114 -4.40 1.66 2.02
C ASP A 114 -5.65 0.78 1.83
N LEU A 115 -6.83 1.40 1.77
CA LEU A 115 -8.11 0.70 1.66
C LEU A 115 -8.22 -0.13 0.37
N SER A 116 -7.62 0.32 -0.74
CA SER A 116 -7.68 -0.32 -2.05
C SER A 116 -6.81 -1.57 -2.08
N GLU A 117 -5.61 -1.49 -1.51
CA GLU A 117 -4.74 -2.65 -1.28
C GLU A 117 -5.43 -3.70 -0.39
N ILE A 118 -6.08 -3.25 0.69
CA ILE A 118 -6.88 -4.12 1.58
C ILE A 118 -8.05 -4.77 0.84
N ALA A 119 -8.73 -4.04 -0.05
CA ALA A 119 -9.83 -4.57 -0.85
C ALA A 119 -9.37 -5.68 -1.81
N LEU A 120 -8.28 -5.42 -2.53
CA LEU A 120 -7.71 -6.33 -3.52
C LEU A 120 -6.82 -7.41 -2.91
N GLY A 121 -6.54 -7.33 -1.61
CA GLY A 121 -5.53 -8.15 -0.93
C GLY A 121 -4.15 -8.02 -1.58
N TRP A 122 -3.81 -6.82 -2.04
CA TRP A 122 -2.52 -6.49 -2.62
C TRP A 122 -1.50 -6.18 -1.52
N SER A 123 -1.14 -7.23 -0.80
CA SER A 123 -0.22 -7.19 0.34
C SER A 123 0.33 -8.58 0.63
N THR A 124 1.46 -8.66 1.32
CA THR A 124 1.99 -9.94 1.81
C THR A 124 1.31 -10.31 3.13
N TYR A 125 0.70 -11.50 3.17
CA TYR A 125 0.20 -12.04 4.44
C TYR A 125 1.38 -12.30 5.39
N ASN A 126 1.26 -11.78 6.60
CA ASN A 126 2.30 -11.62 7.62
C ASN A 126 3.55 -10.85 7.17
N GLY A 127 3.41 -10.00 6.15
CA GLY A 127 4.37 -8.96 5.80
C GLY A 127 3.77 -7.58 6.02
N ASP A 128 3.81 -6.75 4.98
CA ASP A 128 3.41 -5.34 4.96
C ASP A 128 1.96 -5.06 5.41
N HIS A 129 1.09 -6.08 5.41
CA HIS A 129 -0.27 -5.92 5.96
C HIS A 129 -0.31 -5.82 7.50
N MET A 130 0.76 -6.22 8.21
CA MET A 130 0.84 -6.21 9.68
C MET A 130 1.51 -4.96 10.24
N SER A 131 0.96 -4.49 11.37
CA SER A 131 1.40 -3.33 12.13
C SER A 131 0.72 -3.34 13.50
N MET A 132 1.02 -2.38 14.38
CA MET A 132 0.22 -2.18 15.60
C MET A 132 -0.95 -1.22 15.34
N TYR A 133 -0.80 -0.31 14.37
CA TYR A 133 -1.86 0.62 13.96
C TYR A 133 -1.70 1.06 12.50
N ALA A 134 -2.73 0.87 11.68
CA ALA A 134 -2.74 1.17 10.24
C ALA A 134 -3.50 2.47 9.94
N VAL A 135 -2.77 3.59 9.85
CA VAL A 135 -3.36 4.94 9.69
C VAL A 135 -4.05 5.16 8.35
N ASN A 136 -3.63 4.43 7.31
CA ASN A 136 -4.18 4.56 5.95
C ASN A 136 -5.31 3.56 5.64
N SER A 137 -5.63 2.65 6.56
CA SER A 137 -6.56 1.52 6.31
C SER A 137 -7.98 1.92 5.89
N GLY A 138 -8.38 3.17 6.14
CA GLY A 138 -9.67 3.74 5.72
C GLY A 138 -9.59 4.69 4.52
N VAL A 139 -8.42 4.86 3.90
CA VAL A 139 -8.17 5.82 2.81
C VAL A 139 -7.96 5.05 1.51
N PRO A 140 -8.78 5.24 0.47
CA PRO A 140 -8.55 4.60 -0.84
C PRO A 140 -7.37 5.23 -1.57
N LYS A 141 -6.70 4.48 -2.46
CA LYS A 141 -5.50 4.89 -3.21
C LYS A 141 -5.70 6.19 -3.97
N THR A 142 -6.86 6.32 -4.62
CA THR A 142 -7.25 7.56 -5.31
C THR A 142 -7.19 8.77 -4.37
N LEU A 143 -7.69 8.64 -3.13
CA LEU A 143 -7.67 9.69 -2.13
C LEU A 143 -6.27 9.92 -1.53
N VAL A 144 -5.43 8.88 -1.38
CA VAL A 144 -4.03 9.04 -0.90
C VAL A 144 -3.31 10.08 -1.76
N LYS A 145 -3.34 9.94 -3.08
CA LYS A 145 -2.71 10.89 -4.02
C LYS A 145 -3.21 12.32 -3.81
N TYR A 146 -4.52 12.51 -3.70
CA TYR A 146 -5.10 13.84 -3.47
C TYR A 146 -4.72 14.44 -2.11
N LEU A 147 -4.63 13.63 -1.06
CA LEU A 147 -4.24 14.11 0.27
C LEU A 147 -2.77 14.56 0.29
N VAL A 148 -1.87 13.78 -0.31
CA VAL A 148 -0.45 14.17 -0.41
C VAL A 148 -0.29 15.42 -1.26
N GLN A 149 -1.00 15.52 -2.40
CA GLN A 149 -1.02 16.71 -3.24
C GLN A 149 -1.53 17.94 -2.49
N TRP A 150 -2.64 17.81 -1.76
CA TRP A 150 -3.20 18.90 -0.97
C TRP A 150 -2.22 19.40 0.09
N ILE A 151 -1.48 18.49 0.75
CA ILE A 151 -0.44 18.87 1.71
C ILE A 151 0.67 19.64 1.00
N ALA A 152 1.16 19.16 -0.14
CA ALA A 152 2.21 19.82 -0.92
C ALA A 152 1.83 21.24 -1.36
N ASP A 153 0.55 21.47 -1.67
CA ASP A 153 0.09 22.78 -2.13
C ASP A 153 -0.27 23.76 -1.00
N ASN A 154 -0.62 23.27 0.20
CA ASN A 154 -1.21 24.12 1.24
C ASN A 154 -0.45 24.16 2.57
N LYS A 155 0.47 23.22 2.82
CA LYS A 155 0.97 22.94 4.18
C LYS A 155 2.47 22.68 4.28
N THR A 156 3.25 23.10 3.28
CA THR A 156 4.69 22.82 3.21
C THR A 156 5.50 24.02 2.70
N ASP A 157 6.78 24.06 3.04
CA ASP A 157 7.74 24.95 2.39
C ASP A 157 8.13 24.46 0.98
N SER A 158 8.96 25.23 0.28
CA SER A 158 9.39 24.91 -1.08
C SER A 158 10.17 23.59 -1.17
N ALA A 159 10.94 23.23 -0.14
CA ALA A 159 11.76 22.02 -0.13
C ALA A 159 10.89 20.76 0.00
N LEU A 160 10.02 20.72 1.01
CA LEU A 160 9.12 19.60 1.22
C LEU A 160 8.10 19.48 0.07
N ARG A 161 7.61 20.61 -0.47
CA ARG A 161 6.72 20.60 -1.65
C ARG A 161 7.36 19.87 -2.83
N THR A 162 8.63 20.17 -3.13
CA THR A 162 9.35 19.55 -4.25
C THR A 162 9.46 18.04 -4.07
N ILE A 163 9.78 17.58 -2.86
CA ILE A 163 9.88 16.14 -2.55
C ILE A 163 8.52 15.45 -2.71
N LEU A 164 7.44 16.05 -2.18
CA LEU A 164 6.10 15.45 -2.26
C LEU A 164 5.60 15.37 -3.71
N LEU A 165 5.88 16.37 -4.55
CA LEU A 165 5.52 16.32 -5.97
C LEU A 165 6.29 15.23 -6.72
N ASP A 166 7.57 15.04 -6.41
CA ASP A 166 8.39 13.98 -7.01
C ASP A 166 7.84 12.58 -6.66
N ILE A 167 7.45 12.38 -5.40
CA ILE A 167 6.79 11.16 -4.92
C ILE A 167 5.44 10.95 -5.63
N ILE A 168 4.65 12.00 -5.83
CA ILE A 168 3.36 11.91 -6.55
C ILE A 168 3.55 11.54 -8.02
N SER A 169 4.63 11.99 -8.66
CA SER A 169 4.96 11.63 -10.05
C SER A 169 5.60 10.25 -10.21
N THR A 170 6.06 9.64 -9.12
CA THR A 170 6.69 8.32 -9.16
C THR A 170 5.61 7.25 -9.44
N PRO A 171 5.80 6.36 -10.43
CA PRO A 171 4.88 5.25 -10.69
C PRO A 171 4.69 4.35 -9.47
N VAL A 172 3.47 3.85 -9.25
CA VAL A 172 3.16 2.97 -8.11
C VAL A 172 3.74 1.57 -8.35
N SER A 173 4.64 1.13 -7.47
CA SER A 173 5.37 -0.13 -7.58
C SER A 173 5.68 -0.75 -6.21
N PRO A 174 5.73 -2.09 -6.09
CA PRO A 174 6.25 -2.75 -4.90
C PRO A 174 7.79 -2.80 -4.84
N GLU A 175 8.50 -2.51 -5.94
CA GLU A 175 9.99 -2.51 -6.04
C GLU A 175 10.66 -3.75 -5.42
N LEU A 176 10.11 -4.94 -5.71
CA LEU A 176 10.62 -6.21 -5.18
C LEU A 176 11.51 -6.95 -6.17
N LEU A 177 11.29 -6.78 -7.47
CA LEU A 177 12.14 -7.34 -8.52
C LEU A 177 13.29 -6.39 -8.87
N PRO A 178 14.47 -6.92 -9.28
CA PRO A 178 15.58 -6.08 -9.70
C PRO A 178 15.15 -5.01 -10.69
N SER A 179 15.63 -3.79 -10.50
CA SER A 179 15.42 -2.72 -11.48
C SER A 179 16.15 -3.05 -12.79
N GLY A 180 15.58 -2.64 -13.92
CA GLY A 180 16.19 -2.84 -15.24
C GLY A 180 17.54 -2.14 -15.40
N GLU A 181 18.21 -2.36 -16.53
CA GLU A 181 19.56 -1.83 -16.84
C GLU A 181 19.69 -0.29 -16.67
N ASN A 182 18.57 0.44 -16.71
CA ASN A 182 18.50 1.90 -16.56
C ASN A 182 18.05 2.39 -15.17
N GLU A 183 18.03 1.52 -14.14
CA GLU A 183 17.45 1.83 -12.81
C GLU A 183 15.96 2.25 -12.85
N GLU A 184 15.25 1.89 -13.92
CA GLU A 184 13.82 2.15 -14.05
C GLU A 184 12.98 1.12 -13.29
N ILE A 185 11.82 1.58 -12.80
CA ILE A 185 10.82 0.72 -12.18
C ILE A 185 10.20 -0.19 -13.25
N GLU A 186 10.57 -1.47 -13.24
CA GLU A 186 10.00 -2.47 -14.16
C GLU A 186 8.62 -2.95 -13.72
N GLN A 187 8.39 -3.07 -12.41
CA GLN A 187 7.10 -3.52 -11.87
C GLN A 187 6.16 -2.34 -11.67
N ARG A 188 5.10 -2.21 -12.46
CA ARG A 188 4.00 -1.29 -12.15
C ARG A 188 2.84 -2.07 -11.55
N THR A 189 2.38 -1.62 -10.39
CA THR A 189 1.29 -2.30 -9.67
C THR A 189 0.02 -2.35 -10.52
N GLU A 190 -0.32 -1.23 -11.17
CA GLU A 190 -1.54 -1.11 -11.98
C GLU A 190 -1.53 -2.01 -13.22
N ASP A 191 -0.36 -2.46 -13.70
CA ASP A 191 -0.29 -3.44 -14.79
C ASP A 191 -0.75 -4.84 -14.35
N VAL A 192 -0.63 -5.14 -13.04
CA VAL A 192 -1.00 -6.44 -12.47
C VAL A 192 -2.40 -6.40 -11.85
N VAL A 193 -2.70 -5.35 -11.08
CA VAL A 193 -3.98 -5.25 -10.37
C VAL A 193 -5.02 -4.43 -11.11
N GLY A 194 -4.62 -3.61 -12.08
CA GLY A 194 -5.51 -2.70 -12.81
C GLY A 194 -5.55 -1.28 -12.22
N PRO A 195 -6.26 -0.35 -12.89
CA PRO A 195 -6.33 1.04 -12.48
C PRO A 195 -7.05 1.19 -11.13
N TYR A 196 -6.44 1.88 -10.17
CA TYR A 196 -7.05 2.06 -8.85
C TYR A 196 -8.36 2.86 -8.90
N GLU A 197 -8.54 3.76 -9.87
CA GLU A 197 -9.79 4.51 -10.01
C GLU A 197 -10.98 3.63 -10.37
N LEU A 198 -10.77 2.55 -11.14
CA LEU A 198 -11.80 1.56 -11.42
C LEU A 198 -12.09 0.74 -10.16
N HIS A 199 -11.06 0.24 -9.46
CA HIS A 199 -11.25 -0.56 -8.26
C HIS A 199 -11.89 0.20 -7.11
N ASP A 200 -11.52 1.46 -6.92
CA ASP A 200 -12.11 2.32 -5.89
C ASP A 200 -13.57 2.63 -6.23
N PHE A 201 -13.90 2.80 -7.52
CA PHE A 201 -15.28 2.94 -7.98
C PHE A 201 -16.09 1.66 -7.71
N PHE A 202 -15.55 0.50 -8.07
CA PHE A 202 -16.18 -0.80 -7.83
C PHE A 202 -16.39 -1.04 -6.33
N LEU A 203 -15.35 -0.82 -5.53
CA LEU A 203 -15.37 -0.96 -4.07
C LEU A 203 -16.43 -0.09 -3.44
N TYR A 204 -16.49 1.18 -3.84
CA TYR A 204 -17.48 2.12 -3.34
C TYR A 204 -18.91 1.61 -3.61
N HIS A 205 -19.22 1.25 -4.85
CA HIS A 205 -20.57 0.81 -5.20
C HIS A 205 -20.93 -0.56 -4.63
N PHE A 206 -19.96 -1.47 -4.56
CA PHE A 206 -20.12 -2.80 -3.99
C PHE A 206 -20.40 -2.72 -2.48
N ILE A 207 -19.60 -1.98 -1.70
CA ILE A 207 -19.75 -1.93 -0.24
C ILE A 207 -20.84 -0.96 0.19
N ARG A 208 -20.88 0.25 -0.37
CA ARG A 208 -21.80 1.30 0.11
C ARG A 208 -23.26 0.99 -0.22
N TYR A 209 -23.50 0.39 -1.38
CA TYR A 209 -24.85 0.19 -1.91
C TYR A 209 -25.24 -1.28 -2.09
N GLY A 210 -24.33 -2.24 -1.86
CA GLY A 210 -24.60 -3.65 -2.17
C GLY A 210 -24.95 -3.86 -3.65
N ALA A 211 -24.39 -3.03 -4.54
CA ALA A 211 -24.74 -3.06 -5.95
C ALA A 211 -24.31 -4.39 -6.59
N THR A 212 -25.17 -4.96 -7.42
CA THR A 212 -24.87 -6.18 -8.20
C THR A 212 -23.77 -5.92 -9.23
N PRO A 213 -23.02 -6.94 -9.69
CA PRO A 213 -21.98 -6.79 -10.71
C PRO A 213 -22.45 -6.04 -11.96
N GLN A 214 -23.57 -6.46 -12.56
CA GLN A 214 -24.15 -5.80 -13.74
C GLN A 214 -24.38 -4.29 -13.51
N ARG A 215 -25.00 -3.93 -12.37
CA ARG A 215 -25.24 -2.53 -12.03
C ARG A 215 -23.92 -1.74 -11.88
N ILE A 216 -22.89 -2.32 -11.28
CA ILE A 216 -21.58 -1.68 -11.16
C ILE A 216 -20.97 -1.48 -12.55
N LEU A 217 -21.03 -2.49 -13.41
CA LEU A 217 -20.57 -2.43 -14.79
C LEU A 217 -21.26 -1.32 -15.58
N ASP A 218 -22.60 -1.27 -15.56
CA ASP A 218 -23.38 -0.26 -16.27
C ASP A 218 -23.02 1.17 -15.82
N MET A 219 -22.88 1.38 -14.51
CA MET A 219 -22.49 2.69 -13.96
C MET A 219 -21.05 3.05 -14.35
N ALA A 220 -20.13 2.08 -14.36
CA ALA A 220 -18.73 2.32 -14.71
C ALA A 220 -18.57 2.65 -16.20
N ILE A 221 -19.27 1.94 -17.10
CA ILE A 221 -19.25 2.25 -18.55
C ILE A 221 -19.66 3.71 -18.81
N LEU A 222 -20.68 4.19 -18.10
CA LEU A 222 -21.12 5.58 -18.21
C LEU A 222 -20.13 6.56 -17.58
N ALA A 223 -19.63 6.27 -16.37
CA ALA A 223 -18.74 7.16 -15.63
C ALA A 223 -17.37 7.34 -16.29
N PHE A 224 -16.89 6.30 -16.96
CA PHE A 224 -15.56 6.26 -17.59
C PHE A 224 -15.61 6.26 -19.12
N ALA A 225 -16.73 6.70 -19.71
CA ALA A 225 -16.90 6.79 -21.16
C ALA A 225 -15.78 7.63 -21.80
N GLY A 226 -15.06 7.04 -22.75
CA GLY A 226 -13.93 7.67 -23.44
C GLY A 226 -12.59 7.56 -22.71
N SER A 227 -12.57 7.07 -21.47
CA SER A 227 -11.33 6.75 -20.73
C SER A 227 -11.02 5.25 -20.76
N TYR A 228 -12.04 4.40 -20.64
CA TYR A 228 -11.89 2.94 -20.69
C TYR A 228 -12.95 2.32 -21.59
N ASP A 229 -12.54 1.33 -22.38
CA ASP A 229 -13.46 0.49 -23.14
C ASP A 229 -14.24 -0.44 -22.20
N GLU A 230 -15.47 -0.78 -22.59
CA GLU A 230 -16.33 -1.70 -21.84
C GLU A 230 -15.62 -3.03 -21.52
N THR A 231 -14.86 -3.58 -22.46
CA THR A 231 -14.09 -4.83 -22.27
C THR A 231 -13.06 -4.70 -21.14
N ILE A 232 -12.40 -3.54 -21.01
CA ILE A 232 -11.41 -3.27 -19.96
C ILE A 232 -12.11 -3.16 -18.60
N ILE A 233 -13.22 -2.41 -18.54
CA ILE A 233 -14.02 -2.27 -17.31
C ILE A 233 -14.53 -3.64 -16.86
N LYS A 234 -15.07 -4.45 -17.78
CA LYS A 234 -15.56 -5.80 -17.51
C LYS A 234 -14.46 -6.73 -16.98
N HIS A 235 -13.29 -6.67 -17.60
CA HIS A 235 -12.12 -7.43 -17.15
C HIS A 235 -11.75 -7.07 -15.70
N TRP A 236 -11.56 -5.78 -15.40
CA TRP A 236 -11.13 -5.35 -14.07
C TRP A 236 -12.21 -5.53 -13.01
N LEU A 237 -13.50 -5.43 -13.36
CA LEU A 237 -14.59 -5.78 -12.43
C LEU A 237 -14.55 -7.27 -12.06
N SER A 238 -14.26 -8.14 -13.04
CA SER A 238 -14.10 -9.58 -12.79
C SER A 238 -12.93 -9.86 -11.85
N VAL A 239 -11.79 -9.19 -12.10
CA VAL A 239 -10.61 -9.26 -11.22
C VAL A 239 -10.93 -8.75 -9.82
N PHE A 240 -11.59 -7.60 -9.70
CA PHE A 240 -12.04 -7.03 -8.43
C PHE A 240 -12.87 -8.04 -7.64
N ILE A 241 -13.94 -8.58 -8.24
CA ILE A 241 -14.83 -9.54 -7.56
C ILE A 241 -14.06 -10.80 -7.14
N HIS A 242 -13.24 -11.36 -8.02
CA HIS A 242 -12.45 -12.54 -7.69
C HIS A 242 -11.51 -12.29 -6.50
N ARG A 243 -10.69 -11.23 -6.59
CA ARG A 243 -9.70 -10.89 -5.55
C ARG A 243 -10.38 -10.48 -4.25
N PHE A 244 -11.42 -9.65 -4.33
CA PHE A 244 -12.16 -9.20 -3.17
C PHE A 244 -12.67 -10.40 -2.37
N PHE A 245 -13.23 -11.43 -2.99
CA PHE A 245 -13.64 -12.62 -2.26
C PHE A 245 -12.45 -13.45 -1.76
N ALA A 246 -11.51 -13.79 -2.64
CA ALA A 246 -10.40 -14.69 -2.33
C ALA A 246 -9.46 -14.16 -1.24
N GLN A 247 -9.38 -12.85 -1.04
CA GLN A 247 -8.44 -12.21 -0.11
C GLN A 247 -9.05 -11.84 1.25
N GLN A 248 -10.28 -12.28 1.55
CA GLN A 248 -10.96 -11.98 2.81
C GLN A 248 -10.21 -12.49 4.05
N PHE A 249 -9.43 -13.56 3.94
CA PHE A 249 -8.62 -14.06 5.06
C PHE A 249 -7.60 -13.01 5.54
N LYS A 250 -7.01 -12.22 4.63
CA LYS A 250 -6.08 -11.13 5.01
C LYS A 250 -6.77 -10.03 5.81
N ARG A 251 -8.02 -9.71 5.46
CA ARG A 251 -8.82 -8.71 6.19
C ARG A 251 -9.29 -9.20 7.54
N SER A 252 -9.49 -10.50 7.69
CA SER A 252 -10.01 -11.08 8.93
C SER A 252 -9.08 -10.86 10.13
N CYS A 253 -7.78 -10.71 9.88
CA CYS A 253 -6.77 -10.35 10.90
C CYS A 253 -6.14 -8.97 10.66
N MET A 254 -6.83 -8.05 9.99
CA MET A 254 -6.29 -6.69 9.82
C MET A 254 -6.16 -5.96 11.16
N THR A 255 -5.16 -5.09 11.23
CA THR A 255 -4.82 -4.33 12.44
C THR A 255 -5.78 -3.17 12.66
N ASP A 256 -5.70 -2.57 13.84
CA ASP A 256 -6.56 -1.43 14.16
C ASP A 256 -6.18 -0.20 13.32
N GLY A 257 -7.19 0.59 12.98
CA GLY A 257 -7.05 1.78 12.16
C GLY A 257 -8.38 2.51 12.04
N PRO A 258 -8.36 3.82 11.74
CA PRO A 258 -9.57 4.62 11.71
C PRO A 258 -10.34 4.41 10.39
N LYS A 259 -11.67 4.31 10.49
CA LYS A 259 -12.55 4.55 9.34
C LYS A 259 -12.49 6.04 8.98
N VAL A 260 -12.21 6.37 7.72
CA VAL A 260 -12.13 7.76 7.24
C VAL A 260 -13.35 8.11 6.38
N GLY A 261 -13.63 7.31 5.35
CA GLY A 261 -14.77 7.53 4.45
C GLY A 261 -16.06 6.84 4.89
N SER A 262 -16.99 6.71 3.95
CA SER A 262 -18.25 5.97 4.15
C SER A 262 -18.11 4.46 4.01
N VAL A 263 -16.94 3.97 3.57
CA VAL A 263 -16.56 2.57 3.38
C VAL A 263 -15.42 2.21 4.34
N SER A 264 -15.54 1.04 4.99
CA SER A 264 -14.47 0.39 5.75
C SER A 264 -14.51 -1.10 5.48
N LEU A 265 -13.34 -1.76 5.57
CA LEU A 265 -13.22 -3.20 5.38
C LEU A 265 -12.84 -3.94 6.68
N SER A 266 -12.94 -3.26 7.82
CA SER A 266 -12.70 -3.89 9.12
C SER A 266 -13.73 -4.99 9.42
N PRO A 267 -13.28 -6.21 9.77
CA PRO A 267 -14.16 -7.30 10.23
C PRO A 267 -14.85 -6.98 11.57
N ARG A 268 -14.32 -5.98 12.29
CA ARG A 268 -14.85 -5.45 13.54
C ARG A 268 -15.81 -4.27 13.31
N GLY A 269 -15.91 -3.78 12.08
CA GLY A 269 -16.71 -2.63 11.70
C GLY A 269 -17.71 -2.97 10.58
N ASP A 270 -17.55 -2.31 9.43
CA ASP A 270 -18.56 -2.30 8.36
C ASP A 270 -18.64 -3.61 7.55
N TRP A 271 -17.58 -4.43 7.49
CA TRP A 271 -17.51 -5.55 6.55
C TRP A 271 -17.35 -6.90 7.23
N ARG A 272 -18.39 -7.73 7.18
CA ARG A 272 -18.38 -9.09 7.75
C ARG A 272 -18.65 -10.11 6.66
N MET A 273 -17.60 -10.78 6.20
CA MET A 273 -17.69 -11.84 5.20
C MET A 273 -16.84 -13.04 5.63
N PRO A 274 -17.31 -14.27 5.44
CA PRO A 274 -16.51 -15.46 5.73
C PRO A 274 -15.30 -15.55 4.79
N SER A 275 -14.17 -16.04 5.30
CA SER A 275 -12.91 -16.09 4.54
C SER A 275 -12.91 -17.13 3.41
N ASP A 276 -13.85 -18.07 3.43
CA ASP A 276 -14.07 -19.16 2.49
C ASP A 276 -15.27 -18.90 1.54
N ALA A 277 -15.71 -17.65 1.43
CA ALA A 277 -16.75 -17.24 0.49
C ALA A 277 -16.35 -17.45 -0.98
N CYS A 278 -17.27 -17.98 -1.81
CA CYS A 278 -17.06 -18.18 -3.25
C CYS A 278 -17.66 -17.03 -4.07
N SER A 279 -16.89 -16.49 -5.02
CA SER A 279 -17.31 -15.40 -5.92
C SER A 279 -18.07 -15.84 -7.16
N LYS A 280 -18.27 -17.15 -7.39
CA LYS A 280 -18.83 -17.68 -8.64
C LYS A 280 -20.14 -17.03 -9.08
N LEU A 281 -21.11 -16.91 -8.16
CA LEU A 281 -22.41 -16.29 -8.45
C LEU A 281 -22.34 -14.81 -8.82
N TRP A 282 -21.26 -14.12 -8.45
CA TRP A 282 -21.01 -12.73 -8.82
C TRP A 282 -20.34 -12.66 -10.19
N LEU A 283 -19.38 -13.55 -10.46
CA LEU A 283 -18.69 -13.63 -11.75
C LEU A 283 -19.63 -14.05 -12.89
N ASP A 284 -20.58 -14.96 -12.64
CA ASP A 284 -21.58 -15.41 -13.62
C ASP A 284 -22.53 -14.27 -14.08
N LYS A 285 -22.51 -13.10 -13.41
CA LYS A 285 -23.34 -11.92 -13.70
C LYS A 285 -22.56 -10.78 -14.38
N ILE A 286 -21.33 -11.03 -14.81
CA ILE A 286 -20.46 -10.07 -15.50
C ILE A 286 -20.37 -10.45 -16.98
#